data_AF-X1SSQ3-F1
#
_entry.id   AF-X1SSQ3-F1
#
_cell.length_a   1.000
_cell.length_b   1.000
_cell.length_c   1.000
_cell.angle_alpha   90.00
_cell.angle_beta   90.00
_cell.angle_gamma   90.00
#
_symmetry.space_group_name_H-M   'P 1'
#
loop_
_entity.id
_entity.type
_entity.pdbx_description
1 polymer ?
#
loop_
_entity_poly.entity_id
_entity_poly.type
_entity_poly.pdbx_seq_one_letter_code
_entity_poly.pdbx_strand_id
1 'polypeptide(L)'
;ERLDMLINIKHITNKRRKYGRFAKTQASKWLWEYFFCSSLNNITANIRGYNNLLDFYNEYIHYENVLFTLVEDHRDHVIHSVWVMLIGFYLMKKCRPLVNIEYDDVLVSLYRNHPEPINMVNTLKNIKNKELSLWFLITLTHDLGYPIQKTIEANRTMSKMIDNFGFLSQTEFSYRFDVIHSTAIDELLNTLSAHLYWINDVEYKVGYSSGFRLDYAKSFEALDHGIMSAYLLQKYIDHICEVMNVPQGINDYVFTDTNMAAIRALIITWLKAISAHTNDNVYWGSVNCMTPLLFICDELDEFSRYSHQIHTDQWLNVECETQFNCTRQSIEYKYTFRKKIDFNILSFFKAKISKIASRFDLARDGINKITITCIDNRKGRRHQKYYYEHRYTSPGLGFVKRYYGKTSDDVIGFIKGRVEL
;
A
#
# COMPACT_ATOMS: atom_id res chain seq x y z
N GLU A 1 2.29 9.73 24.53
CA GLU A 1 0.99 9.52 25.19
C GLU A 1 0.16 8.40 24.55
N ARG A 2 -0.56 8.56 23.43
CA ARG A 2 -1.33 7.41 22.84
C ARG A 2 -0.49 6.38 22.05
N LEU A 3 0.72 6.73 21.62
CA LEU A 3 1.69 5.78 21.05
C LEU A 3 2.25 4.81 22.12
N ASP A 4 2.33 5.25 23.38
CA ASP A 4 2.71 4.41 24.52
C ASP A 4 1.65 3.34 24.79
N MET A 5 0.39 3.61 24.42
CA MET A 5 -0.70 2.63 24.45
C MET A 5 -0.54 1.55 23.37
N LEU A 6 -0.01 1.88 22.17
CA LEU A 6 0.31 0.94 21.09
C LEU A 6 1.55 0.09 21.38
N ILE A 7 2.59 0.70 21.95
CA ILE A 7 3.75 -0.03 22.50
C ILE A 7 3.28 -0.92 23.67
N ASN A 8 2.32 -0.45 24.46
CA ASN A 8 1.66 -1.27 25.46
C ASN A 8 0.78 -2.35 24.86
N ILE A 9 0.19 -2.23 23.67
CA ILE A 9 -0.47 -3.37 22.98
C ILE A 9 0.57 -4.44 22.66
N LYS A 10 1.77 -4.07 22.17
CA LYS A 10 2.90 -5.00 22.00
C LYS A 10 3.33 -5.65 23.33
N HIS A 11 3.27 -4.91 24.45
CA HIS A 11 3.50 -5.46 25.80
C HIS A 11 2.33 -6.24 26.39
N ILE A 12 1.08 -5.95 26.04
CA ILE A 12 -0.13 -6.68 26.47
C ILE A 12 -0.19 -8.00 25.72
N THR A 13 0.18 -8.02 24.43
CA THR A 13 0.35 -9.24 23.64
C THR A 13 1.55 -10.08 24.10
N ASN A 14 2.62 -9.46 24.61
CA ASN A 14 3.80 -10.17 25.09
C ASN A 14 3.70 -10.64 26.56
N LYS A 15 3.00 -9.91 27.45
CA LYS A 15 2.86 -10.28 28.88
C LYS A 15 1.75 -11.31 29.13
N ARG A 16 0.77 -11.44 28.23
CA ARG A 16 -0.27 -12.46 28.34
C ARG A 16 -0.13 -13.44 27.19
N ARG A 17 0.55 -14.56 27.47
CA ARG A 17 0.58 -15.82 26.69
C ARG A 17 -0.81 -16.37 26.26
N LYS A 18 -1.90 -15.63 26.49
CA LYS A 18 -3.30 -16.09 26.51
C LYS A 18 -4.25 -15.28 25.62
N TYR A 19 -3.81 -14.21 24.96
CA TYR A 19 -4.67 -13.49 24.03
C TYR A 19 -4.52 -14.02 22.61
N GLY A 20 -5.46 -14.87 22.21
CA GLY A 20 -5.56 -15.42 20.86
C GLY A 20 -5.87 -14.36 19.79
N ARG A 21 -5.86 -14.78 18.52
CA ARG A 21 -6.12 -13.96 17.31
C ARG A 21 -7.23 -12.93 17.51
N PHE A 22 -8.35 -13.41 18.03
CA PHE A 22 -9.56 -12.62 18.27
C PHE A 22 -9.27 -11.31 19.01
N ALA A 23 -8.48 -11.34 20.08
CA ALA A 23 -8.19 -10.12 20.85
C ALA A 23 -7.35 -9.10 20.05
N LYS A 24 -6.44 -9.58 19.19
CA LYS A 24 -5.66 -8.70 18.30
C LYS A 24 -6.55 -8.12 17.20
N THR A 25 -7.38 -8.95 16.56
CA THR A 25 -8.32 -8.50 15.54
C THR A 25 -9.31 -7.47 16.10
N GLN A 26 -9.84 -7.67 17.31
CA GLN A 26 -10.70 -6.68 17.98
C GLN A 26 -9.97 -5.37 18.30
N ALA A 27 -8.73 -5.44 18.77
CA ALA A 27 -7.93 -4.25 19.00
C ALA A 27 -7.62 -3.50 17.69
N SER A 28 -7.27 -4.22 16.63
CA SER A 28 -7.04 -3.65 15.29
C SER A 28 -8.30 -3.04 14.71
N LYS A 29 -9.46 -3.70 14.85
CA LYS A 29 -10.77 -3.15 14.49
C LYS A 29 -11.01 -1.80 15.19
N TRP A 30 -10.85 -1.76 16.51
CA TRP A 30 -11.05 -0.51 17.26
C TRP A 30 -10.08 0.60 16.81
N LEU A 31 -8.80 0.27 16.57
CA LEU A 31 -7.83 1.23 16.06
C LEU A 31 -8.22 1.73 14.67
N TRP A 32 -8.65 0.83 13.79
CA TRP A 32 -9.12 1.16 12.45
C TRP A 32 -10.28 2.15 12.51
N GLU A 33 -11.34 1.84 13.27
CA GLU A 33 -12.51 2.71 13.40
C GLU A 33 -12.16 4.08 13.96
N TYR A 34 -11.36 4.09 15.03
CA TYR A 34 -10.94 5.33 15.69
C TYR A 34 -10.14 6.23 14.75
N PHE A 35 -9.09 5.68 14.11
CA PHE A 35 -8.21 6.47 13.27
C PHE A 35 -8.84 6.83 11.93
N PHE A 36 -9.64 5.94 11.34
CA PHE A 36 -10.39 6.23 10.12
C PHE A 36 -11.36 7.39 10.35
N CYS A 37 -12.24 7.28 11.35
CA CYS A 37 -13.23 8.32 11.63
C CYS A 37 -12.58 9.65 12.00
N SER A 38 -11.54 9.63 12.84
CA SER A 38 -10.80 10.85 13.21
C SER A 38 -10.11 11.50 12.02
N SER A 39 -9.59 10.70 11.09
CA SER A 39 -8.89 11.21 9.89
C SER A 39 -9.86 11.73 8.85
N LEU A 40 -10.98 11.04 8.64
CA LEU A 40 -12.03 11.48 7.73
C LEU A 40 -12.62 12.81 8.21
N ASN A 41 -12.93 12.94 9.50
CA ASN A 41 -13.42 14.20 10.10
C ASN A 41 -12.42 15.36 9.99
N ASN A 42 -11.12 15.06 9.89
CA ASN A 42 -10.11 16.09 9.67
C ASN A 42 -10.11 16.60 8.23
N ILE A 43 -10.40 15.73 7.27
CA ILE A 43 -10.48 16.08 5.84
C ILE A 43 -11.81 16.77 5.51
N THR A 44 -12.91 16.26 6.05
CA THR A 44 -14.27 16.70 5.72
C THR A 44 -15.21 16.61 6.91
N ALA A 45 -16.16 17.54 6.99
CA ALA A 45 -17.27 17.47 7.93
C ALA A 45 -18.39 16.50 7.47
N ASN A 46 -18.39 16.11 6.19
CA ASN A 46 -19.39 15.18 5.66
C ASN A 46 -18.88 13.73 5.76
N ILE A 47 -19.37 13.00 6.77
CA ILE A 47 -19.08 11.59 7.01
C ILE A 47 -20.20 10.65 6.53
N ARG A 48 -21.09 11.12 5.63
CA ARG A 48 -22.18 10.28 5.11
C ARG A 48 -21.64 8.99 4.48
N GLY A 49 -22.38 7.91 4.77
CA GLY A 49 -22.06 6.55 4.35
C GLY A 49 -20.89 5.87 5.10
N TYR A 50 -20.28 6.54 6.08
CA TYR A 50 -19.33 5.91 7.02
C TYR A 50 -19.92 4.66 7.71
N ASN A 51 -21.17 4.71 8.15
CA ASN A 51 -21.82 3.55 8.78
C ASN A 51 -21.94 2.36 7.82
N ASN A 52 -22.25 2.62 6.55
CA ASN A 52 -22.33 1.56 5.54
C ASN A 52 -20.96 0.94 5.27
N LEU A 53 -19.89 1.77 5.28
CA LEU A 53 -18.52 1.28 5.20
C LEU A 53 -18.14 0.44 6.42
N LEU A 54 -18.59 0.82 7.63
CA LEU A 54 -18.38 0.03 8.84
C LEU A 54 -19.11 -1.31 8.78
N ASP A 55 -20.35 -1.34 8.28
CA ASP A 55 -21.10 -2.58 8.09
C ASP A 55 -20.37 -3.50 7.12
N PHE A 56 -19.88 -2.98 6.00
CA PHE A 56 -19.01 -3.72 5.09
C PHE A 56 -17.73 -4.21 5.79
N TYR A 57 -17.08 -3.37 6.59
CA TYR A 57 -15.84 -3.73 7.28
C TYR A 57 -16.06 -4.82 8.35
N ASN A 58 -17.24 -4.85 8.98
CA ASN A 58 -17.62 -5.95 9.87
C ASN A 58 -17.73 -7.28 9.11
N GLU A 59 -18.40 -7.27 7.95
CA GLU A 59 -18.48 -8.45 7.07
C GLU A 59 -17.10 -8.86 6.53
N TYR A 60 -16.25 -7.89 6.20
CA TYR A 60 -14.86 -8.12 5.83
C TYR A 60 -14.09 -8.89 6.91
N ILE A 61 -14.21 -8.50 8.18
CA ILE A 61 -13.57 -9.20 9.31
C ILE A 61 -14.11 -10.63 9.45
N HIS A 62 -15.39 -10.86 9.18
CA HIS A 62 -15.97 -12.19 9.18
C HIS A 62 -15.43 -13.04 8.04
N TYR A 63 -15.39 -12.50 6.81
CA TYR A 63 -14.87 -13.15 5.63
C TYR A 63 -13.37 -13.45 5.72
N GLU A 64 -12.60 -12.59 6.38
CA GLU A 64 -11.18 -12.80 6.64
C GLU A 64 -10.95 -14.15 7.30
N ASN A 65 -11.82 -14.59 8.23
CA ASN A 65 -11.72 -15.92 8.85
C ASN A 65 -11.88 -17.08 7.86
N VAL A 66 -12.65 -16.90 6.79
CA VAL A 66 -12.82 -17.91 5.73
C VAL A 66 -11.56 -18.02 4.89
N LEU A 67 -10.92 -16.88 4.57
CA LEU A 67 -9.70 -16.85 3.76
C LEU A 67 -8.53 -17.61 4.39
N PHE A 68 -8.47 -17.66 5.72
CA PHE A 68 -7.48 -18.48 6.44
C PHE A 68 -7.50 -19.96 6.03
N THR A 69 -8.67 -20.48 5.68
CA THR A 69 -8.80 -21.89 5.27
C THR A 69 -8.52 -22.10 3.79
N LEU A 70 -8.67 -21.05 2.97
CA LEU A 70 -8.65 -21.15 1.51
C LEU A 70 -7.29 -20.80 0.89
N VAL A 71 -6.47 -19.98 1.55
CA VAL A 71 -5.25 -19.41 0.97
C VAL A 71 -4.03 -19.78 1.81
N GLU A 72 -3.05 -20.46 1.19
CA GLU A 72 -1.74 -20.71 1.80
C GLU A 72 -0.99 -19.37 2.03
N ASP A 73 -0.22 -19.27 3.12
CA ASP A 73 0.56 -18.07 3.49
C ASP A 73 -0.27 -16.77 3.62
N HIS A 74 -1.54 -16.90 4.01
CA HIS A 74 -2.45 -15.79 4.27
C HIS A 74 -1.98 -14.93 5.46
N ARG A 75 -2.01 -13.61 5.30
CA ARG A 75 -1.81 -12.62 6.37
C ARG A 75 -3.17 -12.14 6.86
N ASP A 76 -3.28 -11.80 8.14
CA ASP A 76 -4.48 -11.15 8.68
C ASP A 76 -4.51 -9.68 8.21
N HIS A 77 -5.34 -9.37 7.22
CA HIS A 77 -5.42 -8.06 6.56
C HIS A 77 -6.04 -6.98 7.47
N VAL A 78 -6.80 -7.38 8.50
CA VAL A 78 -7.31 -6.47 9.54
C VAL A 78 -6.16 -5.96 10.41
N ILE A 79 -5.27 -6.86 10.83
CA ILE A 79 -4.10 -6.50 11.63
C ILE A 79 -3.04 -5.81 10.77
N HIS A 80 -2.83 -6.30 9.55
CA HIS A 80 -1.87 -5.81 8.58
C HIS A 80 -2.06 -4.32 8.26
N SER A 81 -3.27 -3.90 7.91
CA SER A 81 -3.55 -2.49 7.58
C SER A 81 -3.15 -1.52 8.70
N VAL A 82 -3.36 -1.93 9.96
CA VAL A 82 -2.93 -1.17 11.15
C VAL A 82 -1.41 -1.17 11.30
N TRP A 83 -0.71 -2.28 11.00
CA TRP A 83 0.75 -2.29 11.02
C TRP A 83 1.35 -1.40 9.93
N VAL A 84 0.85 -1.48 8.70
CA VAL A 84 1.25 -0.62 7.58
C VAL A 84 1.09 0.86 7.97
N MET A 85 -0.05 1.22 8.58
CA MET A 85 -0.30 2.56 9.13
C MET A 85 0.80 3.01 10.11
N LEU A 86 1.15 2.16 11.07
CA LEU A 86 2.14 2.48 12.11
C LEU A 86 3.57 2.54 11.57
N ILE A 87 3.91 1.65 10.64
CA ILE A 87 5.21 1.62 9.98
C ILE A 87 5.42 2.93 9.22
N GLY A 88 4.49 3.32 8.35
CA GLY A 88 4.67 4.56 7.61
C GLY A 88 4.60 5.80 8.50
N PHE A 89 3.80 5.80 9.56
CA PHE A 89 3.88 6.88 10.57
C PHE A 89 5.28 7.00 11.17
N TYR A 90 5.91 5.87 11.52
CA TYR A 90 7.28 5.86 12.00
C TYR A 90 8.25 6.38 10.94
N LEU A 91 8.12 5.95 9.68
CA LEU A 91 8.95 6.41 8.56
C LEU A 91 8.82 7.92 8.31
N MET A 92 7.60 8.45 8.25
CA MET A 92 7.33 9.89 8.09
C MET A 92 7.95 10.73 9.21
N LYS A 93 8.01 10.21 10.44
CA LYS A 93 8.56 10.94 11.60
C LYS A 93 10.07 10.80 11.75
N LYS A 94 10.63 9.63 11.47
CA LYS A 94 12.06 9.32 11.74
C LYS A 94 12.94 9.32 10.49
N CYS A 95 12.37 9.12 9.31
CA CYS A 95 13.07 8.99 8.04
C CYS A 95 12.66 10.10 7.05
N ARG A 96 12.48 11.33 7.58
CA ARG A 96 12.14 12.53 6.80
C ARG A 96 12.96 12.76 5.51
N PRO A 97 14.25 12.39 5.39
CA PRO A 97 14.98 12.57 4.12
C PRO A 97 14.43 11.75 2.94
N LEU A 98 13.64 10.69 3.17
CA LEU A 98 12.96 9.89 2.13
C LEU A 98 11.48 10.23 1.93
N VAL A 99 10.92 11.06 2.82
CA VAL A 99 9.47 11.28 2.91
C VAL A 99 9.22 12.77 3.09
N ASN A 100 9.90 13.59 2.29
CA ASN A 100 9.38 14.91 2.02
C ASN A 100 8.34 14.68 0.94
N ILE A 101 7.07 14.50 1.32
CA ILE A 101 6.02 14.14 0.36
C ILE A 101 5.95 15.27 -0.68
N GLU A 102 6.61 15.05 -1.80
CA GLU A 102 6.34 15.74 -3.04
C GLU A 102 5.01 15.14 -3.45
N TYR A 103 3.93 15.86 -3.12
CA TYR A 103 2.63 15.36 -3.50
C TYR A 103 2.66 15.13 -5.01
N ASP A 104 2.12 13.97 -5.41
CA ASP A 104 2.22 13.33 -6.73
C ASP A 104 2.07 14.29 -7.92
N ASP A 105 2.18 13.77 -9.14
CA ASP A 105 1.92 14.45 -10.42
C ASP A 105 0.70 15.41 -10.45
N VAL A 106 -0.25 15.31 -9.51
CA VAL A 106 -1.35 16.25 -9.26
C VAL A 106 -0.88 17.66 -8.88
N LEU A 107 0.30 17.82 -8.26
CA LEU A 107 0.90 19.13 -7.99
C LEU A 107 2.00 19.54 -8.98
N VAL A 108 2.68 18.57 -9.59
CA VAL A 108 3.72 18.86 -10.60
C VAL A 108 3.11 19.57 -11.81
N SER A 109 1.83 19.31 -12.10
CA SER A 109 1.04 20.05 -13.08
C SER A 109 0.84 21.55 -12.76
N LEU A 110 1.15 22.00 -11.55
CA LEU A 110 1.02 23.41 -11.13
C LEU A 110 2.22 24.28 -11.51
N TYR A 111 3.35 23.68 -11.90
CA TYR A 111 4.63 24.38 -12.01
C TYR A 111 4.95 24.94 -13.39
N ARG A 112 4.17 24.64 -14.43
CA ARG A 112 4.75 24.68 -15.77
C ARG A 112 5.12 26.06 -16.31
N ASN A 113 4.63 27.21 -15.83
CA ASN A 113 5.02 28.52 -16.42
C ASN A 113 4.83 29.82 -15.59
N HIS A 114 4.49 29.81 -14.30
CA HIS A 114 4.21 31.06 -13.55
C HIS A 114 4.78 31.05 -12.12
N PRO A 115 5.17 32.22 -11.55
CA PRO A 115 5.57 32.32 -10.15
C PRO A 115 4.48 31.73 -9.24
N GLU A 116 4.88 31.02 -8.18
CA GLU A 116 3.97 30.27 -7.31
C GLU A 116 2.79 31.14 -6.82
N PRO A 117 1.56 30.91 -7.30
CA PRO A 117 0.44 31.77 -6.92
C PRO A 117 0.13 31.63 -5.43
N ILE A 118 -0.26 32.72 -4.76
CA ILE A 118 -0.56 32.74 -3.31
C ILE A 118 -1.59 31.66 -2.93
N ASN A 119 -2.60 31.45 -3.78
CA ASN A 119 -3.62 30.43 -3.59
C ASN A 119 -3.10 29.00 -3.74
N MET A 120 -2.09 28.77 -4.57
CA MET A 120 -1.39 27.48 -4.63
C MET A 120 -0.66 27.22 -3.32
N VAL A 121 0.13 28.17 -2.82
CA VAL A 121 0.86 28.02 -1.55
C VAL A 121 -0.10 27.71 -0.39
N ASN A 122 -1.25 28.39 -0.35
CA ASN A 122 -2.30 28.12 0.64
C ASN A 122 -2.89 26.71 0.49
N THR A 123 -3.14 26.27 -0.76
CA THR A 123 -3.60 24.91 -1.05
C THR A 123 -2.59 23.88 -0.56
N LEU A 124 -1.29 24.05 -0.86
CA LEU A 124 -0.22 23.16 -0.40
C LEU A 124 -0.13 23.10 1.13
N LYS A 125 -0.26 24.25 1.79
CA LYS A 125 -0.28 24.32 3.26
C LYS A 125 -1.46 23.56 3.84
N ASN A 126 -2.64 23.68 3.23
CA ASN A 126 -3.84 22.96 3.64
C ASN A 126 -3.70 21.45 3.49
N ILE A 127 -3.10 20.98 2.39
CA ILE A 127 -2.80 19.56 2.18
C ILE A 127 -1.78 19.08 3.22
N LYS A 128 -0.71 19.86 3.47
CA LYS A 128 0.34 19.51 4.45
C LYS A 128 -0.19 19.32 5.85
N ASN A 129 -1.13 20.18 6.25
CA ASN A 129 -1.76 20.08 7.56
C ASN A 129 -2.60 18.80 7.73
N LYS A 130 -3.01 18.17 6.62
CA LYS A 130 -3.85 16.96 6.58
C LYS A 130 -3.08 15.70 6.14
N GLU A 131 -1.78 15.82 5.88
CA GLU A 131 -0.91 14.75 5.36
C GLU A 131 -0.98 13.47 6.19
N LEU A 132 -0.96 13.60 7.53
CA LEU A 132 -1.05 12.46 8.43
C LEU A 132 -2.43 11.78 8.40
N SER A 133 -3.50 12.57 8.33
CA SER A 133 -4.86 12.05 8.20
C SER A 133 -5.03 11.31 6.87
N LEU A 134 -4.49 11.86 5.79
CA LEU A 134 -4.45 11.20 4.49
C LEU A 134 -3.72 9.86 4.56
N TRP A 135 -2.53 9.81 5.18
CA TRP A 135 -1.78 8.58 5.36
C TRP A 135 -2.62 7.49 6.07
N PHE A 136 -3.29 7.84 7.16
CA PHE A 136 -4.14 6.90 7.89
C PHE A 136 -5.29 6.38 7.03
N LEU A 137 -5.98 7.24 6.29
CA LEU A 137 -7.04 6.81 5.38
C LEU A 137 -6.51 5.85 4.31
N ILE A 138 -5.39 6.18 3.66
CA ILE A 138 -4.75 5.33 2.66
C ILE A 138 -4.45 3.93 3.25
N THR A 139 -3.72 3.87 4.35
CA THR A 139 -3.26 2.58 4.90
C THR A 139 -4.36 1.74 5.49
N LEU A 140 -5.38 2.36 6.11
CA LEU A 140 -6.46 1.60 6.71
C LEU A 140 -7.38 1.01 5.63
N THR A 141 -7.38 1.57 4.43
CA THR A 141 -8.36 1.19 3.39
C THR A 141 -7.76 0.49 2.17
N HIS A 142 -6.44 0.41 2.04
CA HIS A 142 -5.80 -0.12 0.83
C HIS A 142 -6.21 -1.55 0.44
N ASP A 143 -6.51 -2.40 1.43
CA ASP A 143 -6.84 -3.82 1.25
C ASP A 143 -8.34 -4.15 1.35
N LEU A 144 -9.25 -3.15 1.41
CA LEU A 144 -10.70 -3.42 1.51
C LEU A 144 -11.26 -4.23 0.34
N GLY A 145 -10.67 -4.14 -0.85
CA GLY A 145 -11.02 -4.90 -2.04
C GLY A 145 -10.43 -6.31 -2.08
N TYR A 146 -9.59 -6.70 -1.12
CA TYR A 146 -8.94 -8.02 -1.09
C TYR A 146 -9.91 -9.21 -1.13
N PRO A 147 -11.06 -9.18 -0.39
CA PRO A 147 -12.05 -10.25 -0.46
C PRO A 147 -12.61 -10.49 -1.86
N ILE A 148 -12.80 -9.42 -2.65
CA ILE A 148 -13.34 -9.51 -4.01
C ILE A 148 -12.36 -10.28 -4.89
N GLN A 149 -11.07 -9.90 -4.85
CA GLN A 149 -10.02 -10.58 -5.59
C GLN A 149 -9.91 -12.06 -5.20
N LYS A 150 -9.90 -12.36 -3.89
CA LYS A 150 -9.77 -13.74 -3.40
C LYS A 150 -10.98 -14.63 -3.63
N THR A 151 -12.19 -14.06 -3.64
CA THR A 151 -13.41 -14.81 -4.01
C THR A 151 -13.31 -15.39 -5.42
N ILE A 152 -12.70 -14.64 -6.35
CA ILE A 152 -12.55 -15.09 -7.75
C ILE A 152 -11.50 -16.18 -7.87
N GLU A 153 -10.38 -16.06 -7.15
CA GLU A 153 -9.37 -17.11 -7.09
C GLU A 153 -9.95 -18.42 -6.49
N ALA A 154 -10.75 -18.30 -5.42
CA ALA A 154 -11.45 -19.43 -4.83
C ALA A 154 -12.45 -20.06 -5.81
N ASN A 155 -13.25 -19.25 -6.49
CA ASN A 155 -14.19 -19.70 -7.51
C ASN A 155 -13.48 -20.45 -8.66
N ARG A 156 -12.35 -19.92 -9.18
CA ARG A 156 -11.53 -20.60 -10.20
C ARG A 156 -11.03 -21.96 -9.73
N THR A 157 -10.66 -22.08 -8.46
CA THR A 157 -10.19 -23.35 -7.89
C THR A 157 -11.33 -24.36 -7.78
N MET A 158 -12.51 -23.90 -7.35
CA MET A 158 -13.73 -24.71 -7.30
C MET A 158 -14.17 -25.17 -8.70
N SER A 159 -14.13 -24.28 -9.70
CA SER A 159 -14.47 -24.61 -11.08
C SER A 159 -13.55 -25.70 -11.65
N LYS A 160 -12.22 -25.57 -11.49
CA LYS A 160 -11.27 -26.62 -11.92
C LYS A 160 -11.52 -27.98 -11.28
N MET A 161 -11.96 -28.00 -10.02
CA MET A 161 -12.32 -29.24 -9.35
C MET A 161 -13.57 -29.85 -9.98
N ILE A 162 -14.60 -29.03 -10.22
CA ILE A 162 -15.88 -29.46 -10.77
C ILE A 162 -15.77 -29.87 -12.25
N ASP A 163 -14.85 -29.27 -13.02
CA ASP A 163 -14.54 -29.65 -14.40
C ASP A 163 -14.15 -31.13 -14.53
N ASN A 164 -13.55 -31.72 -13.49
CA ASN A 164 -13.22 -33.15 -13.48
C ASN A 164 -14.46 -34.06 -13.51
N PHE A 165 -15.66 -33.53 -13.22
CA PHE A 165 -16.90 -34.29 -13.27
C PHE A 165 -17.58 -34.25 -14.65
N GLY A 166 -17.06 -33.51 -15.64
CA GLY A 166 -17.36 -33.63 -17.07
C GLY A 166 -18.79 -33.30 -17.55
N PHE A 167 -19.77 -33.17 -16.66
CA PHE A 167 -21.19 -33.02 -17.00
C PHE A 167 -21.86 -31.76 -16.43
N LEU A 168 -21.14 -30.93 -15.67
CA LEU A 168 -21.69 -29.74 -15.06
C LEU A 168 -21.30 -28.50 -15.89
N SER A 169 -22.23 -27.96 -16.67
CA SER A 169 -22.08 -26.63 -17.24
C SER A 169 -22.16 -25.61 -16.10
N GLN A 170 -21.01 -25.12 -15.64
CA GLN A 170 -21.00 -24.08 -14.64
C GLN A 170 -21.25 -22.71 -15.25
N THR A 171 -22.15 -21.95 -14.65
CA THR A 171 -22.00 -20.50 -14.66
C THR A 171 -20.93 -20.16 -13.64
N GLU A 172 -19.75 -19.74 -14.08
CA GLU A 172 -18.78 -19.12 -13.17
C GLU A 172 -19.49 -18.01 -12.37
N PHE A 173 -19.12 -17.83 -11.10
CA PHE A 173 -19.48 -16.64 -10.34
C PHE A 173 -18.88 -15.40 -11.04
N SER A 174 -19.59 -14.86 -12.03
CA SER A 174 -19.19 -13.67 -12.78
C SER A 174 -19.79 -12.45 -12.10
N TYR A 175 -18.98 -11.50 -11.67
CA TYR A 175 -19.48 -10.17 -11.31
C TYR A 175 -20.05 -9.51 -12.56
N ARG A 176 -21.37 -9.36 -12.62
CA ARG A 176 -22.01 -8.53 -13.63
C ARG A 176 -22.22 -7.16 -12.99
N PHE A 177 -21.48 -6.17 -13.49
CA PHE A 177 -21.71 -4.78 -13.13
C PHE A 177 -22.93 -4.29 -13.93
N ASP A 178 -24.04 -3.99 -13.25
CA ASP A 178 -25.21 -3.38 -13.89
C ASP A 178 -24.89 -1.99 -14.46
N VAL A 179 -25.76 -1.43 -15.30
CA VAL A 179 -25.58 -0.10 -15.92
C VAL A 179 -25.26 1.00 -14.91
N ILE A 180 -25.80 0.94 -13.69
CA ILE A 180 -25.52 1.88 -12.60
C ILE A 180 -24.04 1.83 -12.19
N HIS A 181 -23.45 0.64 -12.19
CA HIS A 181 -22.03 0.47 -11.91
C HIS A 181 -21.16 1.08 -13.02
N SER A 182 -21.62 1.09 -14.29
CA SER A 182 -20.86 1.70 -15.39
C SER A 182 -20.59 3.19 -15.15
N THR A 183 -21.57 3.95 -14.66
CA THR A 183 -21.37 5.38 -14.34
C THR A 183 -20.40 5.57 -13.19
N ALA A 184 -20.57 4.81 -12.10
CA ALA A 184 -19.68 4.88 -10.95
C ALA A 184 -18.23 4.50 -11.30
N ILE A 185 -18.06 3.51 -12.19
CA ILE A 185 -16.74 3.10 -12.70
C ILE A 185 -16.13 4.23 -13.54
N ASP A 186 -16.90 4.86 -14.44
CA ASP A 186 -16.40 6.00 -15.22
C ASP A 186 -15.95 7.16 -14.32
N GLU A 187 -16.74 7.52 -13.31
CA GLU A 187 -16.41 8.53 -12.32
C GLU A 187 -15.15 8.19 -11.52
N LEU A 188 -14.98 6.91 -11.14
CA LEU A 188 -13.77 6.44 -10.45
C LEU A 188 -12.55 6.60 -11.34
N LEU A 189 -12.63 6.12 -12.59
CA LEU A 189 -11.51 6.17 -13.52
C LEU A 189 -11.15 7.60 -13.91
N ASN A 190 -12.14 8.50 -13.99
CA ASN A 190 -11.92 9.94 -14.15
C ASN A 190 -11.23 10.51 -12.90
N THR A 191 -11.70 10.18 -11.69
CA THR A 191 -11.07 10.63 -10.44
C THR A 191 -9.63 10.16 -10.31
N LEU A 192 -9.36 8.89 -10.59
CA LEU A 192 -8.03 8.29 -10.56
C LEU A 192 -7.11 8.82 -11.65
N SER A 193 -7.64 9.35 -12.75
CA SER A 193 -6.83 9.97 -13.81
C SER A 193 -6.80 11.50 -13.74
N ALA A 194 -7.42 12.09 -12.72
CA ALA A 194 -7.53 13.54 -12.56
C ALA A 194 -6.22 14.18 -12.11
N HIS A 195 -5.96 15.39 -12.61
CA HIS A 195 -4.88 16.28 -12.21
C HIS A 195 -5.44 17.70 -12.07
N LEU A 196 -4.91 18.47 -11.13
CA LEU A 196 -5.30 19.86 -10.92
C LEU A 196 -4.30 20.78 -11.63
N TYR A 197 -4.78 21.85 -12.27
CA TYR A 197 -3.96 22.80 -13.01
C TYR A 197 -4.39 24.22 -12.65
N TRP A 198 -3.50 25.01 -12.02
CA TRP A 198 -3.73 26.45 -11.86
C TRP A 198 -3.54 27.15 -13.21
N ILE A 199 -4.53 27.94 -13.61
CA ILE A 199 -4.47 28.76 -14.83
C ILE A 199 -3.88 30.14 -14.50
N ASN A 200 -4.20 30.65 -13.31
CA ASN A 200 -3.73 31.92 -12.79
C ASN A 200 -3.75 31.88 -11.25
N ASP A 201 -3.56 33.03 -10.60
CA ASP A 201 -3.50 33.15 -9.14
C ASP A 201 -4.79 32.79 -8.41
N VAL A 202 -5.92 32.72 -9.11
CA VAL A 202 -7.26 32.54 -8.51
C VAL A 202 -7.94 31.27 -8.99
N GLU A 203 -7.59 30.78 -10.18
CA GLU A 203 -8.38 29.80 -10.92
C GLU A 203 -7.62 28.52 -11.20
N TYR A 204 -8.28 27.37 -11.00
CA TYR A 204 -7.78 26.06 -11.38
C TYR A 204 -8.80 25.23 -12.17
N LYS A 205 -8.28 24.32 -13.01
CA LYS A 205 -9.05 23.32 -13.77
C LYS A 205 -8.69 21.91 -13.34
N VAL A 206 -9.59 20.98 -13.61
CA VAL A 206 -9.38 19.53 -13.47
C VAL A 206 -9.18 18.97 -14.88
N GLY A 207 -8.02 18.36 -15.14
CA GLY A 207 -7.74 17.66 -16.39
C GLY A 207 -7.57 16.16 -16.15
N TYR A 208 -7.72 15.36 -17.20
CA TYR A 208 -7.67 13.90 -17.12
C TYR A 208 -6.60 13.32 -18.04
N SER A 209 -5.84 12.35 -17.54
CA SER A 209 -4.83 11.63 -18.33
C SER A 209 -5.39 10.34 -18.90
N SER A 210 -5.54 10.25 -20.22
CA SER A 210 -6.08 9.06 -20.90
C SER A 210 -5.21 7.81 -20.69
N GLY A 211 -3.88 7.98 -20.60
CA GLY A 211 -2.94 6.88 -20.31
C GLY A 211 -3.19 6.26 -18.94
N PHE A 212 -3.16 7.08 -17.87
CA PHE A 212 -3.46 6.61 -16.53
C PHE A 212 -4.87 6.04 -16.42
N ARG A 213 -5.83 6.67 -17.11
CA ARG A 213 -7.20 6.19 -17.16
C ARG A 213 -7.30 4.76 -17.72
N LEU A 214 -6.55 4.44 -18.77
CA LEU A 214 -6.49 3.10 -19.35
C LEU A 214 -5.81 2.10 -18.41
N ASP A 215 -4.74 2.49 -17.72
CA ASP A 215 -4.05 1.61 -16.79
C ASP A 215 -4.93 1.24 -15.59
N TYR A 216 -5.70 2.20 -15.06
CA TYR A 216 -6.69 1.91 -14.02
C TYR A 216 -7.87 1.09 -14.56
N ALA A 217 -8.29 1.28 -15.82
CA ALA A 217 -9.32 0.43 -16.42
C ALA A 217 -8.87 -1.05 -16.48
N LYS A 218 -7.61 -1.31 -16.87
CA LYS A 218 -7.03 -2.66 -16.86
C LYS A 218 -6.99 -3.26 -15.45
N SER A 219 -6.56 -2.49 -14.45
CA SER A 219 -6.61 -2.95 -13.06
C SER A 219 -8.03 -3.24 -12.58
N PHE A 220 -9.02 -2.46 -13.04
CA PHE A 220 -10.42 -2.70 -12.72
C PHE A 220 -10.91 -4.01 -13.34
N GLU A 221 -10.59 -4.27 -14.61
CA GLU A 221 -10.91 -5.52 -15.31
C GLU A 221 -10.24 -6.74 -14.66
N ALA A 222 -9.00 -6.58 -14.20
CA ALA A 222 -8.26 -7.61 -13.47
C ALA A 222 -8.78 -7.82 -12.04
N LEU A 223 -9.61 -6.90 -11.55
CA LEU A 223 -10.15 -6.87 -10.18
C LEU A 223 -9.03 -6.83 -9.13
N ASP A 224 -7.99 -6.05 -9.43
CA ASP A 224 -6.89 -5.79 -8.50
C ASP A 224 -7.46 -5.20 -7.20
N HIS A 225 -7.09 -5.75 -6.05
CA HIS A 225 -7.68 -5.35 -4.77
C HIS A 225 -7.54 -3.84 -4.48
N GLY A 226 -6.46 -3.19 -4.92
CA GLY A 226 -6.26 -1.77 -4.68
C GLY A 226 -7.33 -0.88 -5.35
N ILE A 227 -7.65 -1.13 -6.62
CA ILE A 227 -8.71 -0.36 -7.31
C ILE A 227 -10.10 -0.79 -6.86
N MET A 228 -10.29 -2.05 -6.48
CA MET A 228 -11.54 -2.50 -5.86
C MET A 228 -11.77 -1.81 -4.50
N SER A 229 -10.71 -1.59 -3.70
CA SER A 229 -10.77 -0.77 -2.48
C SER A 229 -11.21 0.66 -2.80
N ALA A 230 -10.63 1.29 -3.83
CA ALA A 230 -11.01 2.64 -4.24
C ALA A 230 -12.47 2.72 -4.68
N TYR A 231 -12.93 1.72 -5.43
CA TYR A 231 -14.32 1.62 -5.86
C TYR A 231 -15.30 1.48 -4.69
N LEU A 232 -14.98 0.63 -3.70
CA LEU A 232 -15.78 0.49 -2.48
C LEU A 232 -15.85 1.81 -1.70
N LEU A 233 -14.74 2.52 -1.55
CA LEU A 233 -14.71 3.80 -0.87
C LEU A 233 -15.56 4.85 -1.57
N GLN A 234 -15.45 4.98 -2.90
CA GLN A 234 -16.30 5.90 -3.65
C GLN A 234 -17.78 5.55 -3.50
N LYS A 235 -18.13 4.26 -3.49
CA LYS A 235 -19.50 3.80 -3.33
C LYS A 235 -20.08 4.11 -1.94
N TYR A 236 -19.26 4.03 -0.90
CA TYR A 236 -19.72 4.19 0.49
C TYR A 236 -19.51 5.58 1.06
N ILE A 237 -18.54 6.36 0.59
CA ILE A 237 -18.27 7.71 1.11
C ILE A 237 -18.80 8.72 0.09
N ASP A 238 -20.06 9.14 0.28
CA ASP A 238 -20.77 10.06 -0.61
C ASP A 238 -19.96 11.32 -0.93
N HIS A 239 -19.20 11.81 0.06
CA HIS A 239 -18.37 13.00 -0.05
C HIS A 239 -17.31 12.90 -1.16
N ILE A 240 -16.82 11.69 -1.48
CA ILE A 240 -15.87 11.48 -2.58
C ILE A 240 -16.51 11.90 -3.89
N CYS A 241 -17.73 11.43 -4.18
CA CYS A 241 -18.46 11.79 -5.39
C CYS A 241 -18.85 13.27 -5.38
N GLU A 242 -19.35 13.79 -4.26
CA GLU A 242 -19.74 15.20 -4.14
C GLU A 242 -18.60 16.16 -4.47
N VAL A 243 -17.41 15.90 -3.92
CA VAL A 243 -16.23 16.73 -4.15
C VAL A 243 -15.68 16.52 -5.53
N MET A 244 -15.69 15.31 -6.08
CA MET A 244 -15.13 15.05 -7.40
C MET A 244 -16.07 15.39 -8.55
N ASN A 245 -17.34 15.66 -8.26
CA ASN A 245 -18.32 16.04 -9.28
C ASN A 245 -17.84 17.27 -10.06
N VAL A 246 -17.80 17.12 -11.38
CA VAL A 246 -17.54 18.18 -12.35
C VAL A 246 -18.76 18.20 -13.27
N PRO A 247 -19.47 19.33 -13.41
CA PRO A 247 -20.65 19.41 -14.26
C PRO A 247 -20.34 18.95 -15.69
N GLN A 248 -20.90 17.81 -16.11
CA GLN A 248 -20.71 17.31 -17.46
C GLN A 248 -21.37 18.25 -18.50
N GLY A 249 -20.75 18.38 -19.67
CA GLY A 249 -21.25 19.22 -20.76
C GLY A 249 -20.86 20.70 -20.67
N ILE A 250 -20.21 21.14 -19.59
CA ILE A 250 -19.58 22.46 -19.50
C ILE A 250 -18.09 22.29 -19.76
N ASN A 251 -17.70 22.43 -21.02
CA ASN A 251 -16.29 22.54 -21.36
C ASN A 251 -15.69 23.74 -20.62
N ASP A 252 -14.49 23.59 -20.06
CA ASP A 252 -13.75 24.64 -19.37
C ASP A 252 -14.27 25.13 -18.01
N TYR A 253 -14.98 24.30 -17.24
CA TYR A 253 -15.35 24.67 -15.87
C TYR A 253 -14.12 25.00 -15.01
N VAL A 254 -14.13 26.19 -14.41
CA VAL A 254 -13.03 26.73 -13.60
C VAL A 254 -13.47 26.80 -12.13
N PHE A 255 -12.56 26.44 -11.24
CA PHE A 255 -12.74 26.51 -9.80
C PHE A 255 -11.83 27.56 -9.18
N THR A 256 -12.25 28.16 -8.06
CA THR A 256 -11.47 29.22 -7.38
C THR A 256 -11.20 28.95 -5.90
N ASP A 257 -11.92 28.00 -5.29
CA ASP A 257 -11.79 27.70 -3.87
C ASP A 257 -10.54 26.84 -3.58
N THR A 258 -9.58 27.43 -2.86
CA THR A 258 -8.33 26.80 -2.42
C THR A 258 -8.52 25.66 -1.42
N ASN A 259 -9.53 25.74 -0.55
CA ASN A 259 -9.85 24.66 0.37
C ASN A 259 -10.43 23.48 -0.41
N MET A 260 -11.33 23.73 -1.36
CA MET A 260 -11.84 22.67 -2.24
C MET A 260 -10.76 22.07 -3.13
N ALA A 261 -9.82 22.88 -3.64
CA ALA A 261 -8.66 22.38 -4.37
C ALA A 261 -7.85 21.40 -3.51
N ALA A 262 -7.61 21.76 -2.25
CA ALA A 262 -6.90 20.90 -1.30
C ALA A 262 -7.66 19.59 -1.03
N ILE A 263 -8.97 19.64 -0.82
CA ILE A 263 -9.79 18.43 -0.57
C ILE A 263 -9.82 17.54 -1.81
N ARG A 264 -10.01 18.09 -3.02
CA ARG A 264 -9.92 17.35 -4.28
C ARG A 264 -8.55 16.66 -4.41
N ALA A 265 -7.46 17.39 -4.17
CA ALA A 265 -6.12 16.82 -4.20
C ALA A 265 -5.95 15.67 -3.19
N LEU A 266 -6.44 15.83 -1.95
CA LEU A 266 -6.39 14.79 -0.93
C LEU A 266 -7.16 13.52 -1.34
N ILE A 267 -8.37 13.67 -1.90
CA ILE A 267 -9.20 12.54 -2.37
C ILE A 267 -8.54 11.83 -3.55
N ILE A 268 -8.06 12.60 -4.54
CA ILE A 268 -7.35 12.04 -5.70
C ILE A 268 -6.12 11.25 -5.21
N THR A 269 -5.30 11.83 -4.33
CA THR A 269 -4.11 11.17 -3.79
C THR A 269 -4.47 9.93 -2.98
N TRP A 270 -5.55 9.97 -2.18
CA TRP A 270 -6.03 8.81 -1.43
C TRP A 270 -6.35 7.65 -2.36
N LEU A 271 -7.24 7.87 -3.33
CA LEU A 271 -7.71 6.83 -4.23
C LEU A 271 -6.62 6.36 -5.20
N LYS A 272 -5.75 7.27 -5.67
CA LYS A 272 -4.59 6.91 -6.50
C LYS A 272 -3.61 6.05 -5.74
N ALA A 273 -3.27 6.38 -4.49
CA ALA A 273 -2.30 5.62 -3.71
C ALA A 273 -2.74 4.17 -3.49
N ILE A 274 -4.00 3.97 -3.11
CA ILE A 274 -4.56 2.63 -2.95
C ILE A 274 -4.73 1.92 -4.30
N SER A 275 -5.03 2.61 -5.40
CA SER A 275 -5.19 1.92 -6.69
C SER A 275 -3.84 1.53 -7.29
N ALA A 276 -2.85 2.41 -7.19
CA ALA A 276 -1.55 2.24 -7.84
C ALA A 276 -0.60 1.30 -7.09
N HIS A 277 -0.77 1.06 -5.78
CA HIS A 277 0.13 0.16 -5.05
C HIS A 277 0.04 -1.31 -5.52
N THR A 278 -1.04 -1.69 -6.19
CA THR A 278 -1.25 -3.03 -6.76
C THR A 278 -1.03 -3.09 -8.26
N ASN A 279 -1.19 -1.98 -8.98
CA ASN A 279 -1.12 -1.94 -10.44
C ASN A 279 0.30 -2.20 -10.94
N ASP A 280 0.53 -3.30 -11.67
CA ASP A 280 1.82 -3.71 -12.23
C ASP A 280 2.43 -2.77 -13.28
N ASN A 281 1.63 -1.91 -13.89
CA ASN A 281 2.07 -1.00 -14.94
C ASN A 281 2.63 0.33 -14.40
N VAL A 282 2.50 0.59 -13.10
CA VAL A 282 2.97 1.85 -12.51
C VAL A 282 4.45 1.73 -12.14
N TYR A 283 5.24 2.67 -12.67
CA TYR A 283 6.65 2.86 -12.37
C TYR A 283 6.86 4.22 -11.69
N TRP A 284 7.50 4.22 -10.52
CA TRP A 284 7.71 5.44 -9.73
C TRP A 284 9.11 6.00 -9.94
N GLY A 285 9.16 7.26 -10.35
CA GLY A 285 10.41 8.02 -10.48
C GLY A 285 10.94 8.58 -9.15
N SER A 286 10.13 8.54 -8.08
CA SER A 286 10.56 8.93 -6.74
C SER A 286 9.89 8.09 -5.66
N VAL A 287 10.54 7.91 -4.50
CA VAL A 287 9.96 7.34 -3.27
C VAL A 287 9.22 8.35 -2.39
N ASN A 288 9.36 9.64 -2.72
CA ASN A 288 8.88 10.76 -1.92
C ASN A 288 7.37 11.04 -2.09
N CYS A 289 6.53 10.04 -2.36
CA CYS A 289 5.08 10.23 -2.46
C CYS A 289 4.28 9.15 -1.72
N MET A 290 2.99 9.40 -1.50
CA MET A 290 2.12 8.54 -0.69
C MET A 290 2.04 7.10 -1.25
N THR A 291 2.04 6.96 -2.58
CA THR A 291 1.91 5.66 -3.25
C THR A 291 3.14 4.77 -3.03
N PRO A 292 4.38 5.19 -3.35
CA PRO A 292 5.60 4.51 -2.94
C PRO A 292 5.71 4.19 -1.46
N LEU A 293 5.33 5.14 -0.59
CA LEU A 293 5.40 4.94 0.85
C LEU A 293 4.46 3.80 1.27
N LEU A 294 3.23 3.78 0.73
CA LEU A 294 2.28 2.69 0.95
C LEU A 294 2.87 1.36 0.48
N PHE A 295 3.37 1.31 -0.76
CA PHE A 295 3.98 0.11 -1.31
C PHE A 295 5.14 -0.41 -0.44
N ILE A 296 6.04 0.46 0.00
CA ILE A 296 7.16 0.09 0.87
C ILE A 296 6.65 -0.43 2.22
N CYS A 297 5.66 0.23 2.83
CA CYS A 297 5.11 -0.17 4.13
C CYS A 297 4.34 -1.50 4.05
N ASP A 298 3.58 -1.72 2.98
CA ASP A 298 2.89 -2.98 2.69
C ASP A 298 3.91 -4.13 2.52
N GLU A 299 4.94 -3.92 1.71
CA GLU A 299 6.02 -4.91 1.50
C GLU A 299 6.87 -5.14 2.76
N LEU A 300 6.89 -4.20 3.70
CA LEU A 300 7.60 -4.25 4.97
C LEU A 300 6.91 -5.15 6.00
N ASP A 301 5.58 -5.09 6.07
CA ASP A 301 4.75 -5.80 7.06
C ASP A 301 4.51 -7.27 6.67
N GLU A 302 5.59 -8.03 6.62
CA GLU A 302 5.57 -9.43 6.15
C GLU A 302 5.76 -10.45 7.26
N PHE A 303 6.15 -10.00 8.45
CA PHE A 303 6.28 -10.87 9.61
C PHE A 303 4.91 -11.38 10.11
N SER A 304 3.83 -10.69 9.78
CA SER A 304 2.46 -11.11 10.09
C SER A 304 2.11 -12.44 9.42
N ARG A 305 2.57 -12.68 8.18
CA ARG A 305 2.40 -13.97 7.45
C ARG A 305 2.99 -15.16 8.21
N TYR A 306 4.20 -15.00 8.73
CA TYR A 306 4.93 -16.10 9.35
C TYR A 306 4.45 -16.44 10.75
N SER A 307 3.65 -15.58 11.37
CA SER A 307 3.18 -15.76 12.75
C SER A 307 2.03 -16.79 12.91
N HIS A 308 1.69 -17.53 11.85
CA HIS A 308 0.64 -18.55 11.89
C HIS A 308 1.03 -19.82 11.12
N GLN A 309 0.73 -20.99 11.71
CA GLN A 309 0.74 -22.27 10.98
C GLN A 309 -0.67 -22.57 10.50
N ILE A 310 -0.78 -23.00 9.24
CA ILE A 310 -1.99 -23.27 8.45
C ILE A 310 -2.97 -24.27 9.12
N HIS A 311 -2.60 -24.93 10.23
CA HIS A 311 -3.36 -26.05 10.81
C HIS A 311 -3.64 -25.95 12.32
N THR A 312 -3.40 -24.80 12.97
CA THR A 312 -3.73 -24.63 14.38
C THR A 312 -4.25 -23.23 14.66
N ASP A 313 -5.31 -23.08 15.45
CA ASP A 313 -5.78 -21.79 16.02
C ASP A 313 -4.72 -21.09 16.90
N GLN A 314 -3.53 -21.68 17.03
CA GLN A 314 -2.42 -21.18 17.81
C GLN A 314 -1.58 -20.22 16.97
N TRP A 315 -1.60 -18.94 17.37
CA TRP A 315 -0.60 -17.98 16.96
C TRP A 315 0.78 -18.43 17.46
N LEU A 316 1.58 -18.98 16.56
CA LEU A 316 3.01 -19.12 16.80
C LEU A 316 3.57 -17.70 16.81
N ASN A 317 3.98 -17.23 17.98
CA ASN A 317 4.77 -16.01 18.09
C ASN A 317 6.11 -16.28 17.39
N VAL A 318 6.15 -16.14 16.07
CA VAL A 318 7.38 -16.03 15.29
C VAL A 318 7.89 -14.65 15.65
N GLU A 319 8.70 -14.62 16.70
CA GLU A 319 9.40 -13.42 17.12
C GLU A 319 10.35 -13.04 15.97
N CYS A 320 9.82 -12.27 15.03
CA CYS A 320 10.57 -11.60 13.97
C CYS A 320 10.80 -10.18 14.44
N GLU A 321 12.06 -9.83 14.65
CA GLU A 321 12.46 -8.46 14.90
C GLU A 321 12.78 -7.79 13.56
N THR A 322 12.00 -6.78 13.21
CA THR A 322 12.24 -5.93 12.03
C THR A 322 12.96 -4.66 12.48
N GLN A 323 14.14 -4.42 11.92
CA GLN A 323 14.87 -3.17 12.04
C GLN A 323 14.85 -2.49 10.68
N PHE A 324 14.49 -1.21 10.67
CA PHE A 324 14.51 -0.37 9.49
C PHE A 324 15.47 0.79 9.73
N ASN A 325 16.48 0.89 8.89
CA ASN A 325 17.43 2.00 8.90
C ASN A 325 17.40 2.68 7.54
N CYS A 326 17.39 4.02 7.56
CA CYS A 326 17.45 4.78 6.34
C CYS A 326 18.43 5.94 6.45
N THR A 327 19.22 6.11 5.39
CA THR A 327 20.06 7.27 5.12
C THR A 327 19.66 7.90 3.78
N ARG A 328 20.22 9.07 3.44
CA ARG A 328 19.98 9.72 2.13
C ARG A 328 20.38 8.87 0.92
N GLN A 329 21.24 7.87 1.12
CA GLN A 329 21.80 7.07 0.03
C GLN A 329 21.42 5.59 0.14
N SER A 330 20.89 5.16 1.28
CA SER A 330 20.64 3.74 1.53
C SER A 330 19.41 3.46 2.36
N ILE A 331 18.65 2.44 1.95
CA ILE A 331 17.57 1.84 2.74
C ILE A 331 18.03 0.45 3.18
N GLU A 332 17.97 0.17 4.48
CA GLU A 332 18.31 -1.13 5.04
C GLU A 332 17.13 -1.71 5.84
N TYR A 333 16.75 -2.90 5.43
CA TYR A 333 15.78 -3.76 6.08
C TYR A 333 16.51 -4.90 6.75
N LYS A 334 16.20 -5.17 8.02
CA LYS A 334 16.76 -6.33 8.71
C LYS A 334 15.68 -7.09 9.46
N TYR A 335 15.45 -8.32 9.04
CA TYR A 335 14.52 -9.27 9.65
C TYR A 335 15.32 -10.30 10.45
N THR A 336 15.00 -10.47 11.74
CA THR A 336 15.66 -11.45 12.61
C THR A 336 14.62 -12.43 13.14
N PHE A 337 14.63 -13.66 12.64
CA PHE A 337 13.69 -14.70 13.05
C PHE A 337 14.28 -15.55 14.19
N ARG A 338 13.57 -15.61 15.32
CA ARG A 338 14.02 -16.35 16.51
C ARG A 338 13.49 -17.78 16.61
N LYS A 339 12.45 -18.16 15.85
CA LYS A 339 11.88 -19.51 15.81
C LYS A 339 12.02 -20.15 14.44
N LYS A 340 12.00 -21.49 14.40
CA LYS A 340 12.05 -22.26 13.15
C LYS A 340 10.80 -22.01 12.32
N ILE A 341 10.98 -21.55 11.09
CA ILE A 341 9.96 -21.43 10.06
C ILE A 341 10.31 -22.47 8.98
N ASP A 342 9.31 -23.25 8.54
CA ASP A 342 9.47 -24.29 7.52
C ASP A 342 9.16 -23.74 6.12
N PHE A 343 9.88 -22.68 5.73
CA PHE A 343 9.63 -21.95 4.49
C PHE A 343 10.92 -21.53 3.80
N ASN A 344 10.92 -21.42 2.47
CA ASN A 344 12.05 -20.92 1.70
C ASN A 344 12.14 -19.38 1.75
N ILE A 345 12.61 -18.90 2.90
CA ILE A 345 12.83 -17.48 3.20
C ILE A 345 13.66 -16.79 2.08
N LEU A 346 14.62 -17.50 1.49
CA LEU A 346 15.50 -16.95 0.46
C LEU A 346 14.75 -16.65 -0.85
N SER A 347 13.94 -17.59 -1.36
CA SER A 347 13.20 -17.36 -2.61
C SER A 347 12.19 -16.23 -2.45
N PHE A 348 11.54 -16.16 -1.29
CA PHE A 348 10.58 -15.12 -0.96
C PHE A 348 11.18 -13.72 -0.96
N PHE A 349 12.25 -13.50 -0.18
CA PHE A 349 12.88 -12.18 -0.15
C PHE A 349 13.54 -11.81 -1.49
N LYS A 350 14.00 -12.79 -2.28
CA LYS A 350 14.45 -12.54 -3.66
C LYS A 350 13.32 -12.02 -4.55
N ALA A 351 12.15 -12.63 -4.51
CA ALA A 351 10.99 -12.21 -5.30
C ALA A 351 10.56 -10.78 -4.95
N LYS A 352 10.47 -10.47 -3.64
CA LYS A 352 10.13 -9.13 -3.15
C LYS A 352 11.05 -8.04 -3.66
N ILE A 353 12.34 -8.32 -3.61
CA ILE A 353 13.35 -7.40 -4.06
C ILE A 353 13.28 -7.18 -5.56
N SER A 354 13.03 -8.24 -6.33
CA SER A 354 12.81 -8.10 -7.77
C SER A 354 11.58 -7.23 -8.04
N LYS A 355 10.52 -7.38 -7.23
CA LYS A 355 9.33 -6.53 -7.29
C LYS A 355 9.68 -5.07 -7.01
N ILE A 356 10.30 -4.74 -5.87
CA ILE A 356 10.73 -3.37 -5.53
C ILE A 356 11.61 -2.77 -6.65
N ALA A 357 12.65 -3.49 -7.09
CA ALA A 357 13.56 -3.00 -8.13
C ALA A 357 12.88 -2.80 -9.49
N SER A 358 11.82 -3.55 -9.79
CA SER A 358 11.05 -3.35 -11.02
C SER A 358 10.13 -2.14 -10.99
N ARG A 359 9.79 -1.62 -9.79
CA ARG A 359 8.81 -0.55 -9.63
C ARG A 359 9.40 0.84 -9.40
N PHE A 360 10.69 0.95 -9.09
CA PHE A 360 11.32 2.22 -8.72
C PHE A 360 12.56 2.58 -9.54
N ASP A 361 12.69 3.87 -9.86
CA ASP A 361 13.95 4.50 -10.27
C ASP A 361 14.64 5.17 -9.08
N LEU A 362 15.12 4.38 -8.12
CA LEU A 362 15.70 4.95 -6.89
C LEU A 362 17.02 5.70 -7.13
N ALA A 363 17.66 5.52 -8.30
CA ALA A 363 18.84 6.30 -8.69
C ALA A 363 18.52 7.79 -8.75
N ARG A 364 17.32 8.12 -9.23
CA ARG A 364 16.85 9.50 -9.39
C ARG A 364 16.70 10.24 -8.06
N ASP A 365 16.38 9.52 -6.99
CA ASP A 365 16.27 10.05 -5.62
C ASP A 365 17.61 10.08 -4.87
N GLY A 366 18.72 9.71 -5.51
CA GLY A 366 20.03 9.61 -4.86
C GLY A 366 20.17 8.39 -3.93
N ILE A 367 19.17 7.51 -3.89
CA ILE A 367 19.24 6.22 -3.18
C ILE A 367 19.99 5.25 -4.07
N ASN A 368 21.28 5.12 -3.81
CA ASN A 368 22.13 4.23 -4.57
C ASN A 368 22.14 2.79 -4.01
N LYS A 369 21.48 2.53 -2.86
CA LYS A 369 21.54 1.23 -2.18
C LYS A 369 20.24 0.81 -1.47
N ILE A 370 19.71 -0.36 -1.82
CA ILE A 370 18.76 -1.10 -0.95
C ILE A 370 19.42 -2.35 -0.42
N THR A 371 19.30 -2.57 0.89
CA THR A 371 19.78 -3.76 1.59
C THR A 371 18.64 -4.47 2.30
N ILE A 372 18.46 -5.77 2.04
CA ILE A 372 17.65 -6.63 2.91
C ILE A 372 18.56 -7.67 3.56
N THR A 373 18.60 -7.66 4.88
CA THR A 373 19.28 -8.64 5.71
C THR A 373 18.25 -9.54 6.38
N CYS A 374 18.25 -10.82 6.07
CA CYS A 374 17.50 -11.81 6.86
C CYS A 374 18.47 -12.61 7.71
N ILE A 375 18.30 -12.57 9.03
CA ILE A 375 19.02 -13.37 10.00
C ILE A 375 18.11 -14.47 10.49
N ASP A 376 18.56 -15.69 10.27
CA ASP A 376 17.85 -16.88 10.66
C ASP A 376 18.63 -17.62 11.77
N ASN A 377 18.04 -17.65 12.97
CA ASN A 377 18.62 -18.28 14.15
C ASN A 377 18.20 -19.76 14.33
N ARG A 378 17.73 -20.46 13.28
CA ARG A 378 17.24 -21.87 13.29
C ARG A 378 18.18 -22.90 13.95
N LYS A 379 19.49 -22.66 14.00
CA LYS A 379 20.49 -23.60 14.56
C LYS A 379 21.48 -22.80 15.39
N GLY A 380 21.47 -22.96 16.71
CA GLY A 380 22.23 -22.17 17.69
C GLY A 380 23.76 -22.17 17.58
N ARG A 381 24.35 -22.39 16.40
CA ARG A 381 25.78 -22.21 16.10
C ARG A 381 26.11 -21.66 14.70
N ARG A 382 25.14 -21.39 13.81
CA ARG A 382 25.42 -20.75 12.50
C ARG A 382 24.27 -19.82 12.08
N HIS A 383 24.51 -18.51 12.16
CA HIS A 383 23.61 -17.51 11.59
C HIS A 383 23.58 -17.67 10.07
N GLN A 384 22.41 -17.96 9.49
CA GLN A 384 22.27 -17.79 8.05
C GLN A 384 21.89 -16.34 7.80
N LYS A 385 22.87 -15.55 7.34
CA LYS A 385 22.66 -14.18 6.89
C LYS A 385 22.42 -14.19 5.38
N TYR A 386 21.24 -13.74 4.98
CA TYR A 386 20.94 -13.45 3.59
C TYR A 386 21.09 -11.95 3.38
N TYR A 387 21.80 -11.56 2.33
CA TYR A 387 22.05 -10.17 1.99
C TYR A 387 21.74 -9.98 0.50
N TYR A 388 20.96 -8.96 0.21
CA TYR A 388 20.80 -8.49 -1.15
C TYR A 388 21.10 -7.00 -1.18
N GLU A 389 21.95 -6.60 -2.13
CA GLU A 389 22.30 -5.21 -2.36
C GLU A 389 21.99 -4.87 -3.80
N HIS A 390 21.09 -3.90 -3.99
CA HIS A 390 20.96 -3.23 -5.27
C HIS A 390 21.88 -2.02 -5.27
N ARG A 391 22.80 -1.89 -6.23
CA ARG A 391 23.57 -0.65 -6.45
C ARG A 391 23.22 -0.03 -7.79
N TYR A 392 22.88 1.26 -7.78
CA TYR A 392 22.76 2.05 -8.99
C TYR A 392 24.13 2.54 -9.42
N THR A 393 24.61 2.10 -10.59
CA THR A 393 25.78 2.65 -11.27
C THR A 393 25.34 3.82 -12.16
N SER A 394 26.24 4.78 -12.39
CA SER A 394 25.99 6.03 -13.14
C SER A 394 25.24 5.81 -14.47
N PRO A 395 24.49 6.82 -14.96
CA PRO A 395 23.65 6.66 -16.16
C PRO A 395 24.55 6.30 -17.36
N GLY A 396 24.36 5.10 -17.92
CA GLY A 396 25.10 4.63 -19.11
C GLY A 396 25.89 3.32 -18.93
N LEU A 397 26.08 2.84 -17.70
CA LEU A 397 26.71 1.53 -17.44
C LEU A 397 25.69 0.65 -16.70
N GLY A 398 25.24 -0.41 -17.38
CA GLY A 398 24.14 -1.28 -16.96
C GLY A 398 24.16 -1.81 -15.52
N PHE A 399 23.03 -2.40 -15.14
CA PHE A 399 22.73 -2.86 -13.78
C PHE A 399 23.74 -3.88 -13.25
N VAL A 400 24.25 -3.66 -12.03
CA VAL A 400 25.06 -4.65 -11.31
C VAL A 400 24.20 -5.33 -10.22
N LYS A 401 23.56 -6.46 -10.57
CA LYS A 401 22.93 -7.35 -9.59
C LYS A 401 24.03 -8.17 -8.88
N ARG A 402 24.29 -7.92 -7.59
CA ARG A 402 25.22 -8.74 -6.80
C ARG A 402 24.45 -9.69 -5.89
N TYR A 403 24.58 -10.98 -6.16
CA TYR A 403 24.04 -12.05 -5.33
C TYR A 403 25.13 -12.58 -4.41
N TYR A 404 24.92 -12.53 -3.10
CA TYR A 404 25.79 -13.21 -2.13
C TYR A 404 24.99 -14.26 -1.36
N GLY A 405 25.24 -15.52 -1.69
CA GLY A 405 24.69 -16.67 -0.99
C GLY A 405 25.71 -17.21 0.02
N LYS A 406 25.26 -17.37 1.27
CA LYS A 406 25.86 -18.21 2.31
C LYS A 406 27.24 -17.78 2.82
N THR A 407 27.27 -16.81 3.73
CA THR A 407 28.41 -16.68 4.67
C THR A 407 28.10 -17.54 5.89
N SER A 408 28.66 -18.75 5.96
CA SER A 408 29.03 -19.27 7.28
C SER A 408 30.10 -18.35 7.82
N ASP A 409 29.95 -17.86 9.05
CA ASP A 409 30.96 -17.04 9.72
C ASP A 409 32.32 -17.76 9.66
N ASP A 410 33.13 -17.35 8.68
CA ASP A 410 34.59 -17.28 8.64
C ASP A 410 34.99 -16.92 7.19
N VAL A 411 35.85 -15.90 7.06
CA VAL A 411 36.45 -15.36 5.81
C VAL A 411 35.63 -14.29 5.07
N ILE A 412 36.04 -13.04 5.28
CA ILE A 412 35.86 -11.93 4.34
C ILE A 412 36.67 -12.29 3.07
N GLY A 413 36.00 -12.87 2.08
CA GLY A 413 36.57 -13.14 0.76
C GLY A 413 36.07 -12.12 -0.27
N PHE A 414 36.90 -11.14 -0.62
CA PHE A 414 36.67 -10.28 -1.77
C PHE A 414 36.82 -11.09 -3.06
N ILE A 415 35.72 -11.41 -3.74
CA ILE A 415 35.80 -11.86 -5.14
C ILE A 415 35.64 -10.63 -6.04
N LYS A 416 36.78 -10.09 -6.49
CA LYS A 416 36.85 -9.19 -7.65
C LYS A 416 36.51 -10.01 -8.90
N GLY A 417 35.24 -10.00 -9.31
CA GLY A 417 34.86 -10.40 -10.67
C GLY A 417 34.98 -9.19 -11.59
N ARG A 418 36.04 -9.15 -12.42
CA ARG A 418 36.10 -8.31 -13.62
C ARG A 418 35.12 -8.93 -14.63
N VAL A 419 34.13 -8.18 -15.08
CA VAL A 419 33.46 -8.48 -16.35
C VAL A 419 34.21 -7.64 -17.38
N GLU A 420 35.08 -8.28 -18.16
CA GLU A 420 35.58 -7.69 -19.40
C GLU A 420 34.49 -7.91 -20.47
N LEU A 421 34.25 -6.87 -21.26
CA LEU A 421 33.23 -6.76 -22.32
C LEU A 421 33.41 -7.82 -23.41
#